data_AF-A0A9Q4CUR0-F1
#
_entry.id   AF-A0A9Q4CUR0-F1
#
_cell.length_a   1.000
_cell.length_b   1.000
_cell.length_c   1.000
_cell.angle_alpha   90.00
_cell.angle_beta   90.00
_cell.angle_gamma   90.00
#
_symmetry.space_group_name_H-M   'P 1'
#
loop_
_entity.id
_entity.type
_entity.pdbx_description
1 polymer ?
#
loop_
_entity_poly.entity_id
_entity_poly.type
_entity_poly.pdbx_seq_one_letter_code
_entity_poly.pdbx_strand_id
1 'polypeptide(L)'
;MMNNNLNREMEIIHNIRYNDVSIESFIGNLVLLIFSKELFKYNFEVSDFIFKAFNIKFLPYAIRSRTLMSAKLCRYLVTIDKYQVKKTSIIIYDYLMNDIIPNKIEINKPIVVYPEGYEKNTKKQSNALKNMNLWINKENNKK
;
A
#
# COMPACT_ATOMS: atom_id res chain seq x y z
N MET A 1 -10.91 -1.17 -11.81
CA MET A 1 -9.47 -1.46 -11.70
C MET A 1 -8.80 -0.20 -11.22
N MET A 2 -8.25 -0.20 -10.00
CA MET A 2 -7.36 0.88 -9.55
C MET A 2 -6.04 0.71 -10.29
N ASN A 3 -5.55 1.79 -10.91
CA ASN A 3 -4.17 1.86 -11.34
C ASN A 3 -3.34 2.04 -10.07
N ASN A 4 -2.73 0.96 -9.58
CA ASN A 4 -1.85 1.00 -8.42
C ASN A 4 -0.52 1.63 -8.86
N ASN A 5 -0.47 2.95 -8.89
CA ASN A 5 0.76 3.69 -9.18
C ASN A 5 1.55 3.83 -7.87
N LEU A 6 2.61 3.02 -7.73
CA LEU A 6 3.49 2.99 -6.55
C LEU A 6 4.66 3.97 -6.63
N ASN A 7 4.68 4.89 -7.60
CA ASN A 7 5.83 5.77 -7.84
C ASN A 7 6.21 6.57 -6.59
N ARG A 8 5.22 7.07 -5.84
CA ARG A 8 5.44 7.84 -4.61
C ARG A 8 6.05 6.98 -3.52
N GLU A 9 5.53 5.77 -3.33
CA GLU A 9 6.06 4.83 -2.34
C GLU A 9 7.48 4.40 -2.68
N MET A 10 7.77 4.15 -3.96
CA MET A 10 9.12 3.85 -4.43
C MET A 10 10.07 5.01 -4.16
N GLU A 11 9.68 6.25 -4.44
CA GLU A 11 10.47 7.44 -4.14
C GLU A 11 10.79 7.54 -2.64
N ILE A 12 9.79 7.34 -1.78
CA ILE A 12 9.97 7.34 -0.32
C ILE A 12 10.94 6.23 0.11
N ILE A 13 10.77 5.00 -0.41
CA ILE A 13 11.61 3.84 -0.08
C ILE A 13 13.07 4.06 -0.50
N HIS A 14 13.30 4.64 -1.69
CA HIS A 14 14.63 5.01 -2.13
C HIS A 14 15.23 6.12 -1.27
N ASN A 15 14.45 7.15 -0.94
CA ASN A 15 14.91 8.25 -0.10
C ASN A 15 15.38 7.77 1.28
N ILE A 16 14.61 6.92 1.97
CA ILE A 16 15.01 6.41 3.30
C ILE A 16 16.24 5.50 3.26
N ARG A 17 16.52 4.83 2.14
CA ARG A 17 17.63 3.88 2.01
C ARG A 17 18.95 4.58 1.65
N TYR A 18 18.89 5.49 0.68
CA TYR A 18 20.10 5.98 0.00
C TYR A 18 20.48 7.40 0.38
N ASN A 19 19.55 8.21 0.91
CA ASN A 19 19.84 9.57 1.33
C ASN A 19 20.13 9.66 2.84
N ASP A 20 20.83 10.73 3.25
CA ASP A 20 21.00 11.03 4.68
C ASP A 20 19.73 11.69 5.22
N VAL A 21 18.85 10.87 5.79
CA VAL A 21 17.53 11.29 6.26
C VAL A 21 17.58 11.58 7.76
N SER A 22 17.05 12.73 8.19
CA SER A 22 16.90 13.03 9.63
C SER A 22 15.93 12.06 10.30
N ILE A 23 15.99 11.92 11.62
CA ILE A 23 15.08 11.01 12.35
C ILE A 23 13.62 11.44 12.14
N GLU A 24 13.34 12.74 12.13
CA GLU A 24 12.00 13.30 11.90
C GLU A 24 11.50 12.98 10.50
N SER A 25 12.36 13.12 9.49
CA SER A 25 12.01 12.78 8.10
C SER A 25 11.82 11.27 7.93
N PHE A 26 12.62 10.45 8.59
CA PHE A 26 12.46 9.00 8.60
C PHE A 26 11.11 8.59 9.22
N ILE A 27 10.73 9.19 10.36
CA ILE A 27 9.42 9.00 10.99
C ILE A 27 8.30 9.38 10.02
N GLY A 28 8.36 10.56 9.41
CA GLY A 28 7.36 11.02 8.45
C GLY A 28 7.20 10.07 7.27
N ASN A 29 8.31 9.63 6.68
CA ASN A 29 8.33 8.67 5.58
C ASN A 29 7.72 7.32 5.97
N LEU A 30 8.04 6.80 7.16
CA LEU A 30 7.45 5.57 7.68
C LEU A 30 5.94 5.69 7.90
N VAL A 31 5.48 6.81 8.42
CA VAL A 31 4.05 7.08 8.59
C VAL A 31 3.35 7.06 7.23
N LEU A 32 3.92 7.72 6.21
CA LEU A 32 3.37 7.71 4.85
C LEU A 32 3.27 6.29 4.28
N LEU A 33 4.32 5.48 4.44
CA LEU A 33 4.32 4.08 3.97
C LEU A 33 3.27 3.24 4.70
N ILE A 34 3.17 3.35 6.03
CA ILE A 34 2.18 2.62 6.84
C ILE A 34 0.75 2.94 6.40
N PHE A 35 0.49 4.20 6.06
CA PHE A 35 -0.84 4.63 5.62
C PHE A 35 -1.12 4.37 4.14
N SER A 36 -0.13 4.02 3.32
CA SER A 36 -0.36 3.62 1.93
C SER A 36 -1.27 2.39 1.85
N LYS A 37 -2.41 2.55 1.19
CA LYS A 37 -3.35 1.46 0.88
C LYS A 37 -2.90 0.63 -0.32
N GLU A 38 -2.02 1.20 -1.14
CA GLU A 38 -1.39 0.53 -2.27
C GLU A 38 -0.38 -0.53 -1.77
N LEU A 39 0.42 -0.18 -0.76
CA LEU A 39 1.31 -1.14 -0.09
C LEU A 39 0.56 -2.09 0.82
N PHE A 40 -0.25 -1.55 1.74
CA PHE A 40 -0.93 -2.32 2.77
C PHE A 40 -2.43 -2.08 2.69
N LYS A 41 -3.15 -3.04 2.13
CA LYS A 41 -4.61 -2.99 2.03
C LYS A 41 -5.26 -3.15 3.41
N TYR A 42 -4.71 -4.03 4.24
CA TYR A 42 -5.31 -4.48 5.50
C TYR A 42 -4.52 -4.08 6.76
N ASN A 43 -5.20 -4.20 7.91
CA ASN A 43 -4.65 -4.16 9.29
C ASN A 43 -3.39 -5.02 9.48
N PHE A 44 -3.56 -6.30 9.20
CA PHE A 44 -2.56 -7.31 9.52
C PHE A 44 -1.27 -7.14 8.70
N GLU A 45 -1.36 -6.75 7.42
CA GLU A 45 -0.18 -6.50 6.58
C GLU A 45 0.73 -5.40 7.15
N VAL A 46 0.14 -4.34 7.73
CA VAL A 46 0.91 -3.30 8.44
C VAL A 46 1.57 -3.87 9.69
N SER A 47 0.86 -4.70 10.44
CA SER A 47 1.42 -5.36 11.63
C SER A 47 2.60 -6.27 11.25
N ASP A 48 2.49 -7.01 10.14
CA ASP A 48 3.53 -7.90 9.64
C ASP A 48 4.75 -7.10 9.19
N PHE A 49 4.54 -5.99 8.47
CA PHE A 49 5.60 -5.05 8.13
C PHE A 49 6.34 -4.53 9.37
N ILE A 50 5.60 -4.08 10.39
CA ILE A 50 6.21 -3.52 11.60
C ILE A 50 6.98 -4.59 12.37
N PHE A 51 6.47 -5.82 12.42
CA PHE A 51 7.20 -6.94 12.99
C PHE A 51 8.49 -7.24 12.21
N LYS A 52 8.44 -7.27 10.88
CA LYS A 52 9.61 -7.55 10.04
C LYS A 52 10.68 -6.45 10.12
N ALA A 53 10.28 -5.18 10.12
CA ALA A 53 11.20 -4.05 10.11
C ALA A 53 11.79 -3.74 11.49
N PHE A 54 10.99 -3.86 12.55
CA PHE A 54 11.37 -3.38 13.89
C PHE A 54 11.40 -4.48 14.96
N ASN A 55 11.01 -5.72 14.62
CA ASN A 55 10.79 -6.81 15.58
C ASN A 55 9.79 -6.42 16.70
N ILE A 56 8.81 -5.58 16.37
CA ILE A 56 7.76 -5.14 17.31
C ILE A 56 6.48 -5.92 17.03
N LYS A 57 6.01 -6.67 18.02
CA LYS A 57 4.73 -7.38 17.96
C LYS A 57 3.65 -6.60 18.69
N PHE A 58 2.61 -6.19 17.97
CA PHE A 58 1.47 -5.52 18.58
C PHE A 58 0.42 -6.50 19.13
N LEU A 59 -0.25 -6.07 20.19
CA LEU A 59 -1.39 -6.78 20.76
C LEU A 59 -2.60 -6.72 19.80
N PRO A 60 -3.52 -7.71 19.83
CA PRO A 60 -4.63 -7.79 18.88
C PRO A 60 -5.50 -6.52 18.82
N TYR A 61 -5.74 -5.86 19.96
CA TYR A 61 -6.52 -4.62 19.99
C TYR A 61 -5.85 -3.47 19.21
N ALA A 62 -4.52 -3.44 19.16
CA ALA A 62 -3.78 -2.40 18.45
C ALA A 62 -3.84 -2.62 16.94
N ILE A 63 -3.77 -3.87 16.48
CA ILE A 63 -3.81 -4.23 15.04
C ILE A 63 -5.14 -3.84 14.38
N ARG A 64 -6.22 -3.74 15.17
CA ARG A 64 -7.53 -3.26 14.69
C ARG A 64 -7.51 -1.80 14.20
N SER A 65 -6.53 -0.98 14.60
CA SER A 65 -6.41 0.42 14.18
C SER A 65 -5.02 0.74 13.64
N ARG A 66 -4.95 1.10 12.35
CA ARG A 66 -3.72 1.53 11.68
C ARG A 66 -3.10 2.75 12.36
N THR A 67 -3.93 3.71 12.77
CA THR A 67 -3.49 4.90 13.51
C THR A 67 -2.91 4.55 14.87
N LEU A 68 -3.50 3.59 15.58
CA LEU A 68 -2.97 3.15 16.87
C LEU A 68 -1.62 2.43 16.73
N MET A 69 -1.45 1.60 15.69
CA MET A 69 -0.14 1.01 15.37
C MET A 69 0.89 2.07 15.00
N SER A 70 0.52 3.03 14.14
CA SER A 70 1.39 4.15 13.76
C SER A 70 1.83 4.96 14.97
N ALA A 71 0.91 5.35 15.86
CA ALA A 71 1.23 6.10 17.07
C ALA A 71 2.14 5.32 18.03
N LYS A 72 1.91 4.02 18.22
CA LYS A 72 2.79 3.16 19.04
C LYS A 72 4.18 3.03 18.42
N LEU A 73 4.26 2.88 17.10
CA LEU A 73 5.54 2.84 16.41
C LEU A 73 6.28 4.18 16.54
N CYS A 74 5.61 5.32 16.36
CA CYS A 74 6.24 6.63 16.52
C CYS A 74 6.85 6.83 17.91
N ARG A 75 6.19 6.35 18.99
CA ARG A 75 6.78 6.38 20.34
C ARG A 75 8.09 5.60 20.45
N TYR A 76 8.26 4.54 19.68
CA TYR A 76 9.53 3.81 19.59
C TYR A 76 10.52 4.55 18.69
N LEU A 77 10.09 5.08 17.55
CA LEU A 77 10.97 5.75 16.59
C LEU A 77 11.60 7.04 17.15
N VAL A 78 10.96 7.73 18.10
CA VAL A 78 11.58 8.91 18.72
C VAL A 78 12.75 8.58 19.64
N THR A 79 12.95 7.30 19.99
CA THR A 79 14.03 6.86 20.88
C THR A 79 15.19 6.19 20.13
N ILE A 80 15.12 6.04 18.81
CA ILE A 80 16.19 5.40 18.03
C ILE A 80 17.24 6.42 17.61
N ASP A 81 18.49 5.98 17.48
CA ASP A 81 19.60 6.80 17.00
C ASP A 81 19.79 6.69 15.47
N LYS A 82 20.71 7.49 14.93
CA LYS A 82 21.04 7.51 13.49
C LYS A 82 21.59 6.16 12.98
N TYR A 83 22.28 5.39 13.81
CA TYR A 83 22.77 4.06 13.45
C TYR A 83 21.60 3.08 13.29
N GLN A 84 20.65 3.10 14.23
CA GLN A 84 19.44 2.28 14.15
C GLN A 84 18.55 2.68 12.97
N VAL A 85 18.43 3.97 12.64
CA VAL A 85 17.74 4.44 11.43
C VAL A 85 18.36 3.78 10.19
N LYS A 86 19.68 3.86 10.05
CA LYS A 86 20.39 3.30 8.88
C LYS A 86 20.24 1.77 8.80
N LYS A 87 20.36 1.07 9.93
CA LYS A 87 20.13 -0.37 9.99
C LYS A 87 18.69 -0.72 9.58
N THR A 88 17.72 0.03 10.07
CA THR A 88 16.31 -0.26 9.83
C THR A 88 15.89 0.10 8.41
N SER A 89 16.45 1.16 7.82
CA SER A 89 16.17 1.50 6.42
C SER A 89 16.64 0.43 5.44
N ILE A 90 17.71 -0.30 5.77
CA ILE A 90 18.15 -1.47 5.01
C ILE A 90 17.07 -2.55 5.02
N ILE A 91 16.61 -2.92 6.22
CA ILE A 91 15.59 -3.97 6.42
C ILE A 91 14.27 -3.60 5.74
N ILE A 92 13.83 -2.34 5.89
CA ILE A 92 12.62 -1.83 5.24
C ILE A 92 12.74 -1.93 3.72
N TYR A 93 13.87 -1.47 3.17
CA TYR A 93 14.10 -1.52 1.72
C TYR A 93 14.04 -2.95 1.20
N ASP A 94 14.78 -3.86 1.83
CA ASP A 94 14.86 -5.26 1.40
C ASP A 94 13.48 -5.93 1.45
N TYR A 95 12.72 -5.73 2.53
CA TYR A 95 11.36 -6.27 2.65
C TYR A 95 10.39 -5.68 1.63
N LEU A 96 10.37 -4.35 1.46
CA LEU A 96 9.40 -3.72 0.57
C LEU A 96 9.69 -3.99 -0.90
N MET A 97 10.96 -3.95 -1.31
CA MET A 97 11.35 -4.13 -2.71
C MET A 97 11.34 -5.60 -3.14
N ASN A 98 11.63 -6.54 -2.25
CA ASN A 98 11.67 -7.96 -2.62
C ASN A 98 10.35 -8.68 -2.35
N ASP A 99 9.65 -8.35 -1.27
CA ASP A 99 8.47 -9.12 -0.83
C ASP A 99 7.14 -8.42 -1.14
N ILE A 100 7.07 -7.08 -1.06
CA ILE A 100 5.79 -6.36 -1.20
C ILE A 100 5.56 -5.87 -2.63
N ILE A 101 6.45 -5.04 -3.16
CA ILE A 101 6.26 -4.35 -4.45
C ILE A 101 6.05 -5.32 -5.63
N PRO A 102 6.83 -6.42 -5.78
CA PRO A 102 6.64 -7.36 -6.88
C PRO A 102 5.24 -7.96 -6.93
N ASN A 103 4.59 -8.12 -5.77
CA ASN A 103 3.23 -8.65 -5.65
C ASN A 103 2.14 -7.60 -5.95
N LYS A 104 2.50 -6.32 -6.12
CA LYS A 104 1.57 -5.22 -6.40
C LYS A 104 1.66 -4.69 -7.83
N ILE A 105 2.74 -5.03 -8.56
CA ILE A 105 2.94 -4.63 -9.95
C ILE A 105 2.32 -5.71 -10.85
N GLU A 106 1.43 -5.30 -11.76
CA GLU A 106 0.95 -6.19 -12.81
C GLU A 106 1.97 -6.24 -13.95
N ILE A 107 2.81 -7.28 -13.92
CA ILE A 107 3.94 -7.49 -14.85
C ILE A 107 3.45 -7.66 -16.32
N ASN A 108 2.18 -8.03 -16.54
CA ASN A 108 1.62 -8.40 -17.85
C ASN A 108 0.48 -7.50 -18.33
N LYS A 109 0.35 -6.26 -17.84
CA LYS A 109 -0.57 -5.32 -18.49
C LYS A 109 0.00 -4.89 -19.84
N PRO A 110 -0.72 -5.07 -20.96
CA PRO A 110 -0.27 -4.51 -22.23
C PRO A 110 -0.14 -2.99 -22.06
N ILE A 111 1.01 -2.45 -22.47
CA ILE A 111 1.22 -1.01 -22.53
C ILE A 111 0.33 -0.49 -23.65
N VAL A 112 -0.89 -0.04 -23.31
CA VAL A 112 -1.78 0.60 -24.28
C VAL A 112 -1.36 2.06 -24.38
N VAL A 113 -0.53 2.38 -25.38
CA VAL A 113 -0.21 3.75 -25.73
C VAL A 113 -1.37 4.30 -26.56
N TYR A 114 -2.09 5.26 -25.99
CA TYR A 114 -3.08 6.01 -26.75
C TYR A 114 -2.40 7.24 -27.38
N PRO A 115 -2.64 7.53 -28.67
CA PRO A 115 -2.13 8.75 -29.29
C PRO A 115 -2.68 10.01 -28.59
N GLU A 116 -1.91 11.09 -28.61
CA GLU A 116 -2.32 12.38 -28.05
C GLU A 116 -3.67 12.81 -28.64
N GLY A 117 -4.63 13.17 -27.76
CA GLY A 117 -6.00 13.53 -28.13
C GLY A 117 -7.03 12.40 -28.00
N TYR A 118 -6.64 11.18 -27.59
CA TYR A 118 -7.61 10.11 -27.33
C TYR A 118 -8.35 10.32 -25.98
N GLU A 119 -9.59 10.80 -26.04
CA GLU A 119 -10.49 10.79 -24.89
C GLU A 119 -11.05 9.39 -24.63
N LYS A 120 -10.63 8.78 -23.53
CA LYS A 120 -11.18 7.50 -23.06
C LYS A 120 -12.62 7.75 -22.62
N ASN A 121 -13.60 7.32 -23.42
CA ASN A 121 -15.01 7.33 -23.04
C ASN A 121 -15.24 6.39 -21.83
N THR A 122 -14.99 6.87 -20.61
CA THR A 122 -15.26 6.12 -19.37
C THR A 122 -16.74 6.19 -19.04
N LYS A 123 -17.62 5.77 -19.95
CA LYS A 123 -18.99 5.45 -19.56
C LYS A 123 -18.94 4.14 -18.79
N LYS A 124 -18.85 4.23 -17.46
CA LYS A 124 -19.17 3.13 -16.55
C LYS A 124 -20.54 2.60 -16.97
N GLN A 125 -20.59 1.43 -17.60
CA GLN A 125 -21.85 0.78 -17.90
C GLN A 125 -22.60 0.63 -16.59
N SER A 126 -23.76 1.29 -16.47
CA SER A 126 -24.56 1.28 -15.24
C SER A 126 -24.92 -0.16 -14.88
N ASN A 127 -24.57 -0.59 -13.68
CA ASN A 127 -24.92 -1.91 -13.13
C ASN A 127 -26.45 -2.18 -13.11
N ALA A 128 -27.29 -1.14 -13.30
CA ALA A 128 -28.74 -1.27 -13.34
C ALA A 128 -29.23 -2.19 -14.46
N LEU A 129 -28.67 -2.06 -15.68
CA LEU A 129 -29.07 -2.90 -16.82
C LEU A 129 -28.67 -4.37 -16.61
N LYS A 130 -27.53 -4.61 -15.96
CA LYS A 130 -27.03 -5.95 -15.65
C LYS A 130 -27.92 -6.65 -14.61
N ASN A 131 -28.42 -5.90 -13.62
CA ASN A 131 -29.35 -6.40 -12.63
C ASN A 131 -30.75 -6.66 -13.22
N MET A 132 -31.22 -5.83 -14.15
CA MET A 132 -32.51 -6.03 -14.82
C MET A 132 -32.56 -7.34 -15.62
N ASN A 133 -31.49 -7.66 -16.37
CA ASN A 133 -31.41 -8.91 -17.12
C ASN A 133 -31.43 -10.16 -16.22
N LEU A 134 -30.87 -10.08 -15.01
CA LEU A 134 -30.93 -11.16 -14.03
C LEU A 134 -32.36 -11.40 -13.51
N TRP A 135 -33.16 -10.35 -13.37
CA TRP A 135 -34.57 -10.46 -12.97
C TRP A 135 -35.44 -11.06 -14.07
N ILE A 136 -35.31 -10.58 -15.31
CA ILE A 136 -36.06 -11.08 -16.46
C ILE A 136 -35.76 -12.56 -16.71
N ASN A 137 -34.49 -12.97 -16.65
CA ASN A 137 -34.11 -14.37 -16.85
C ASN A 137 -34.63 -15.28 -15.74
N LYS A 138 -34.77 -14.77 -14.51
CA LYS A 138 -35.30 -15.53 -13.37
C LYS A 138 -36.81 -15.76 -13.46
N GLU A 139 -37.55 -14.86 -14.11
CA GLU A 139 -38.98 -15.05 -14.40
C GLU A 139 -39.20 -16.05 -15.55
N ASN A 140 -38.36 -15.99 -16.58
CA ASN A 140 -38.46 -16.91 -17.72
C ASN A 140 -38.15 -18.36 -17.35
N ASN A 141 -37.31 -18.60 -16.33
CA ASN A 141 -36.98 -19.94 -15.82
C ASN A 141 -38.00 -20.49 -14.80
N LYS A 142 -39.13 -19.80 -14.57
CA LYS A 142 -40.22 -20.25 -13.69
C LYS A 142 -41.47 -20.74 -14.44
N LYS A 143 -41.44 -20.76 -15.78
CA LYS A 143 -42.44 -21.43 -16.63
C LYS A 143 -41.89 -22.77 -17.08
#